data_AF-A0A7K1TWZ5-F1
#
_entry.id   AF-A0A7K1TWZ5-F1
#
_cell.length_a   1.000
_cell.length_b   1.000
_cell.length_c   1.000
_cell.angle_alpha   90.00
_cell.angle_beta   90.00
_cell.angle_gamma   90.00
#
_symmetry.space_group_name_H-M   'P 1'
#
loop_
_entity.id
_entity.type
_entity.pdbx_description
1 polymer ?
#
loop_
_entity_poly.entity_id
_entity_poly.type
_entity_poly.pdbx_seq_one_letter_code
_entity_poly.pdbx_strand_id
1 'polypeptide(L)' 'MTSAPSGQAPAENAALAGKLPDPVCGMPYDTMYHEFSVYQNDTVYFCSPTCKRVFDKNPEKYAKSLGL' A
#
# COMPACT_ATOMS: atom_id res chain seq x y z
N MET A 1 37.33 -11.14 -9.16
CA MET A 1 36.20 -11.95 -8.62
C MET A 1 35.30 -11.03 -7.82
N THR A 2 34.42 -10.33 -8.52
CA THR A 2 33.49 -9.32 -7.99
C THR A 2 32.28 -10.02 -7.40
N SER A 3 32.24 -10.16 -6.09
CA SER A 3 31.04 -10.55 -5.36
C SER A 3 30.19 -9.32 -5.08
N ALA A 4 28.95 -9.32 -5.58
CA ALA A 4 27.91 -8.46 -5.04
C ALA A 4 27.66 -8.82 -3.56
N PRO A 5 27.16 -7.87 -2.77
CA PRO A 5 25.80 -8.10 -2.31
C PRO A 5 24.87 -6.95 -2.70
N SER A 6 23.77 -7.37 -3.30
CA SER A 6 22.41 -6.86 -3.13
C SER A 6 22.28 -5.39 -2.80
N GLY A 7 21.87 -4.65 -3.84
CA GLY A 7 21.46 -3.26 -3.78
C GLY A 7 20.61 -2.98 -2.55
N GLN A 8 20.99 -1.89 -1.89
CA GLN A 8 20.30 -1.30 -0.77
C GLN A 8 18.79 -1.31 -0.99
N ALA A 9 18.06 -1.76 0.04
CA ALA A 9 16.76 -1.20 0.33
C ALA A 9 16.96 0.23 0.85
N PRO A 10 16.29 1.23 0.27
CA PRO A 10 15.76 2.36 1.01
C PRO A 10 14.24 2.09 1.15
N ALA A 11 13.63 1.95 2.34
CA ALA A 11 13.58 2.96 3.38
C ALA A 11 13.46 4.40 2.84
N GLU A 12 12.68 4.61 1.78
CA GLU A 12 12.23 5.94 1.39
C GLU A 12 10.78 6.16 1.87
N ASN A 13 10.62 5.97 3.19
CA ASN A 13 9.44 6.29 4.00
C ASN A 13 9.26 7.83 4.16
N ALA A 14 9.45 8.62 3.11
CA ALA A 14 9.54 10.07 3.27
C ALA A 14 8.88 10.93 2.17
N ALA A 15 8.18 10.36 1.19
CA ALA A 15 7.58 11.18 0.12
C ALA A 15 6.14 10.80 -0.31
N LEU A 16 5.35 10.19 0.58
CA LEU A 16 3.91 9.97 0.39
C LEU A 16 3.15 10.46 1.63
N ALA A 17 3.24 11.75 1.93
CA ALA A 17 2.60 12.39 3.09
C ALA A 17 1.05 12.42 3.05
N GLY A 18 0.41 11.39 2.47
CA GLY A 18 -1.04 11.20 2.48
C GLY A 18 -1.55 10.06 1.59
N LYS A 19 -0.70 9.22 0.99
CA LYS A 19 -1.12 8.18 0.03
C LYS A 19 -0.36 6.88 0.24
N LEU A 20 -1.02 5.89 0.84
CA LEU A 20 -0.42 4.59 1.13
C LEU A 20 -0.42 3.68 -0.11
N PRO A 21 0.60 2.84 -0.32
CA PRO A 21 0.59 1.83 -1.38
C PRO A 21 -0.55 0.83 -1.17
N ASP A 22 -0.95 0.14 -2.23
CA ASP A 22 -2.03 -0.87 -2.14
C ASP A 22 -1.60 -1.99 -1.17
N PRO A 23 -2.33 -2.22 -0.06
CA PRO A 23 -1.91 -3.18 0.95
C PRO A 23 -2.16 -4.65 0.56
N VAL A 24 -2.92 -4.88 -0.52
CA VAL A 24 -3.25 -6.23 -1.00
C VAL A 24 -2.18 -6.73 -1.97
N CYS A 25 -1.77 -5.89 -2.92
CA CYS A 25 -0.81 -6.27 -3.95
C CYS A 25 0.57 -5.63 -3.80
N GLY A 26 0.72 -4.63 -2.92
CA GLY A 26 1.97 -3.90 -2.73
C GLY A 26 2.32 -2.94 -3.87
N MET A 27 1.39 -2.66 -4.78
CA MET A 27 1.62 -1.69 -5.84
C MET A 27 1.75 -0.27 -5.26
N PRO A 28 2.68 0.54 -5.78
CA PRO A 28 2.81 1.93 -5.37
C PRO A 28 1.52 2.68 -5.67
N TYR A 29 1.16 3.62 -4.80
CA TYR A 29 -0.03 4.44 -5.01
C TYR A 29 0.08 5.19 -6.35
N ASP A 30 -0.96 5.07 -7.17
CA ASP A 30 -1.10 5.85 -8.41
C ASP A 30 -2.32 6.78 -8.29
N THR A 31 -2.20 8.00 -8.80
CA THR A 31 -3.33 8.94 -8.85
C THR A 31 -4.46 8.46 -9.76
N MET A 32 -4.18 7.46 -10.61
CA MET A 32 -5.19 6.78 -11.42
C MET A 32 -6.03 5.76 -10.65
N TYR A 33 -5.78 5.54 -9.35
CA TYR A 33 -6.60 4.64 -8.53
C TYR A 33 -7.96 5.30 -8.23
N HIS A 34 -9.00 4.74 -8.81
CA HIS A 34 -10.38 5.17 -8.59
C HIS A 34 -11.04 4.43 -7.43
N GLU A 35 -10.48 3.30 -7.01
CA GLU A 35 -11.02 2.47 -5.96
C GLU A 35 -10.45 2.88 -4.61
N PHE A 36 -11.31 3.15 -3.65
CA PHE A 36 -10.91 3.46 -2.28
C PHE A 36 -11.96 2.95 -1.28
N SER A 37 -11.53 2.74 -0.04
CA SER A 37 -12.38 2.47 1.12
C SER A 37 -11.93 3.37 2.27
N VAL A 38 -12.90 3.86 3.04
CA VAL A 38 -12.63 4.61 4.27
C VAL A 38 -12.61 3.63 5.43
N TYR A 39 -11.50 3.58 6.16
CA TYR A 39 -11.29 2.72 7.31
C TYR A 39 -10.73 3.54 8.47
N GLN A 40 -11.38 3.52 9.64
CA GLN A 40 -10.93 4.26 10.83
C GLN A 40 -10.66 5.76 10.60
N ASN A 41 -11.43 6.40 9.69
CA ASN A 41 -11.26 7.80 9.27
C ASN A 41 -10.06 8.04 8.32
N ASP A 42 -9.39 6.99 7.87
CA ASP A 42 -8.34 7.01 6.86
C ASP A 42 -8.87 6.49 5.51
N THR A 43 -8.40 7.09 4.42
CA THR A 43 -8.78 6.68 3.06
C THR A 43 -7.71 5.78 2.48
N VAL A 44 -8.06 4.50 2.26
CA VAL A 44 -7.19 3.51 1.64
C VAL A 44 -7.55 3.39 0.18
N TYR A 45 -6.57 3.49 -0.71
CA TYR A 45 -6.76 3.38 -2.16
C TYR A 45 -6.27 2.02 -2.67
N PHE A 46 -6.89 1.54 -3.74
CA PHE A 46 -6.63 0.23 -4.32
C PHE A 46 -6.41 0.33 -5.82
N CYS A 47 -5.50 -0.51 -6.33
CA CYS A 47 -5.18 -0.56 -7.75
C CYS A 47 -6.33 -1.12 -8.60
N SER A 48 -7.25 -1.86 -7.96
CA SER A 48 -8.34 -2.56 -8.63
C SER A 48 -9.49 -2.83 -7.67
N PRO A 49 -10.72 -3.02 -8.21
CA PRO A 49 -11.88 -3.37 -7.39
C PRO A 49 -11.71 -4.73 -6.69
N THR A 50 -10.86 -5.60 -7.25
CA THR A 50 -10.49 -6.87 -6.62
C THR A 50 -9.71 -6.63 -5.32
N CYS A 51 -8.70 -5.74 -5.34
CA CYS A 51 -7.93 -5.39 -4.14
C CYS A 51 -8.82 -4.73 -3.09
N LYS A 52 -9.71 -3.82 -3.50
CA LYS A 52 -10.73 -3.25 -2.61
C LYS A 52 -11.58 -4.33 -1.92
N ARG A 53 -12.13 -5.29 -2.67
CA ARG A 53 -12.93 -6.39 -2.09
C ARG A 53 -12.13 -7.27 -1.14
N VAL A 54 -10.85 -7.52 -1.43
CA VAL A 54 -9.97 -8.30 -0.56
C VAL A 54 -9.71 -7.54 0.75
N PHE A 55 -9.51 -6.22 0.66
CA PHE A 55 -9.42 -5.36 1.83
C PHE A 55 -10.71 -5.36 2.64
N ASP A 56 -11.87 -5.13 2.01
CA ASP A 56 -13.17 -5.10 2.69
C ASP A 56 -13.51 -6.41 3.41
N LYS A 57 -12.97 -7.56 2.96
CA LYS A 57 -13.13 -8.85 3.65
C LYS A 57 -12.33 -8.94 4.95
N ASN A 58 -11.17 -8.30 5.02
CA ASN A 58 -10.26 -8.38 6.18
C ASN A 58 -9.51 -7.05 6.38
N PRO A 59 -10.21 -5.95 6.64
CA PRO A 59 -9.59 -4.62 6.62
C PRO A 59 -8.56 -4.47 7.74
N GLU A 60 -8.80 -5.04 8.92
CA GLU A 60 -7.87 -5.02 10.06
C GLU A 60 -6.48 -5.59 9.71
N LYS A 61 -6.44 -6.68 8.92
CA LYS A 61 -5.18 -7.33 8.53
C LYS A 61 -4.32 -6.39 7.69
N TYR A 62 -4.96 -5.69 6.74
CA TYR A 62 -4.29 -4.82 5.79
C TYR A 62 -4.01 -3.43 6.39
N ALA A 63 -4.95 -2.89 7.17
CA ALA A 63 -4.80 -1.67 7.94
C ALA A 63 -3.61 -1.73 8.91
N LYS A 64 -3.43 -2.86 9.61
CA LYS A 64 -2.26 -3.06 10.48
C LYS A 64 -0.93 -3.04 9.72
N SER A 65 -0.92 -3.53 8.47
CA SER A 65 0.27 -3.46 7.61
C SER A 65 0.54 -2.04 7.12
N LEU A 66 -0.49 -1.19 7.09
CA LEU A 66 -0.40 0.22 6.71
C LEU A 66 -0.14 1.16 7.91
N GLY A 67 -0.29 0.66 9.14
CA GLY A 67 -0.20 1.47 10.35
C GLY A 67 -1.45 2.31 10.63
N LEU A 68 -2.59 1.90 10.07
CA LEU A 68 -3.93 2.47 10.33
C LEU A 68 -4.62 1.77 11.50
#